data_AF-Q0BTT8-F1
#
_entry.id   AF-Q0BTT8-F1
#
_cell.length_a   1.000
_cell.length_b   1.000
_cell.length_c   1.000
_cell.angle_alpha   90.00
_cell.angle_beta   90.00
_cell.angle_gamma   90.00
#
_symmetry.space_group_name_H-M   'P 1'
#
loop_
_entity.id
_entity.type
_entity.pdbx_description
1 polymer ?
#
loop_
_entity_poly.entity_id
_entity_poly.type
_entity_poly.pdbx_seq_one_letter_code
_entity_poly.pdbx_strand_id
1 'polypeptide(L)'
;MTEISCSSMPTAPPDPVIGAACRQIVQSVQDGLCPVVQSFFDRQTHTVSHVAFDPDSKQAAVIDCVLDYDAASGRTSTGNAAMIVEWVRQNGLSVQWLIETHVHADHLSAAPWVHGQLGGTLMIGEHIRTVQNTFGDIFNEGDSFARDGSQFGRLIGDGEGFALGRIPAMTLHVPGHTPADMAFIIGNTVFIGDTLFMPDYGTARADFPGGDARTLYRSIRRLLSLPAESRLFLCHDYKPPHRDHFAWETTVAAQRAHNIHVHDGVDEESFVAMREARDATLDLPDLIIPSVQVNMRGGRLPEPEKNGVRYLKVPVNLL
;
A
#
# COMPACT_ATOMS: atom_id res chain seq x y z
N MET A 1 3.85 42.29 -30.48
CA MET A 1 4.71 41.13 -30.16
C MET A 1 5.18 41.32 -28.74
N THR A 2 4.45 40.75 -27.80
CA THR A 2 4.73 40.81 -26.37
C THR A 2 5.19 39.43 -25.94
N GLU A 3 6.49 39.30 -25.71
CA GLU A 3 7.11 38.07 -25.23
C GLU A 3 6.66 37.81 -23.79
N ILE A 4 6.01 36.66 -23.58
CA ILE A 4 5.69 36.15 -22.25
C ILE A 4 6.95 35.45 -21.76
N SER A 5 7.60 36.05 -20.77
CA SER A 5 8.71 35.48 -20.02
C SER A 5 8.23 34.23 -19.28
N CYS A 6 8.71 33.06 -19.73
CA CYS A 6 8.54 31.80 -19.02
C CYS A 6 9.48 31.82 -17.81
N SER A 7 8.93 32.12 -16.64
CA SER A 7 9.62 31.95 -15.36
C SER A 7 9.91 30.46 -15.16
N SER A 8 11.17 30.08 -15.33
CA SER A 8 11.68 28.75 -14.99
C SER A 8 11.67 28.60 -13.48
N MET A 9 10.78 27.76 -12.95
CA MET A 9 10.91 27.26 -11.59
C MET A 9 12.25 26.54 -11.44
N PRO A 10 12.95 26.66 -10.30
CA PRO A 10 14.15 25.90 -10.05
C PRO A 10 13.81 24.41 -10.08
N THR A 11 14.30 23.69 -11.09
CA THR A 11 14.21 22.23 -11.16
C THR A 11 14.95 21.67 -9.95
N ALA A 12 14.22 21.03 -9.04
CA ALA A 12 14.82 20.23 -7.99
C ALA A 12 15.87 19.29 -8.62
N PRO A 13 16.98 18.98 -7.92
CA PRO A 13 17.95 18.02 -8.42
C PRO A 13 17.23 16.71 -8.79
N PRO A 14 17.62 16.05 -9.90
CA PRO A 14 16.95 14.85 -10.34
C PRO A 14 17.02 13.79 -9.24
N ASP A 15 15.87 13.27 -8.85
CA ASP A 15 15.76 12.22 -7.85
C ASP A 15 16.51 10.95 -8.34
N PRO A 16 17.61 10.55 -7.67
CA PRO A 16 18.42 9.43 -8.13
C PRO A 16 17.68 8.08 -7.99
N VAL A 17 16.75 7.98 -7.02
CA VAL A 17 15.98 6.77 -6.75
C VAL A 17 14.97 6.54 -7.86
N ILE A 18 14.22 7.58 -8.27
CA ILE A 18 13.30 7.43 -9.41
C ILE A 18 14.05 7.09 -10.71
N GLY A 19 15.24 7.67 -10.91
CA GLY A 19 16.09 7.31 -12.03
C GLY A 19 16.54 5.84 -12.01
N ALA A 20 16.85 5.29 -10.82
CA ALA A 20 17.17 3.87 -10.66
C ALA A 20 15.96 2.97 -10.92
N ALA A 21 14.78 3.34 -10.42
CA ALA A 21 13.53 2.65 -10.67
C ALA A 21 13.18 2.59 -12.16
N CYS A 22 13.28 3.71 -12.89
CA CYS A 22 13.08 3.75 -14.33
C CYS A 22 14.02 2.79 -15.07
N ARG A 23 15.30 2.78 -14.71
CA ARG A 23 16.29 1.87 -15.30
C ARG A 23 15.95 0.40 -15.01
N GLN A 24 15.61 0.07 -13.77
CA GLN A 24 15.23 -1.28 -13.38
C GLN A 24 14.03 -1.77 -14.20
N ILE A 25 12.96 -0.97 -14.30
CA ILE A 25 11.75 -1.33 -15.03
C ILE A 25 12.05 -1.60 -16.49
N VAL A 26 12.76 -0.67 -17.16
CA VAL A 26 13.13 -0.81 -18.59
C VAL A 26 13.98 -2.06 -18.81
N GLN A 27 15.00 -2.26 -17.97
CA GLN A 27 15.90 -3.41 -18.07
C GLN A 27 15.16 -4.74 -17.83
N SER A 28 14.25 -4.78 -16.84
CA SER A 28 13.47 -5.98 -16.52
C SER A 28 12.56 -6.40 -17.67
N VAL A 29 11.97 -5.44 -18.39
CA VAL A 29 11.19 -5.74 -19.61
C VAL A 29 12.09 -6.30 -20.72
N GLN A 30 13.27 -5.72 -20.93
CA GLN A 30 14.22 -6.18 -21.94
C GLN A 30 14.73 -7.60 -21.65
N ASP A 31 14.95 -7.92 -20.38
CA ASP A 31 15.48 -9.20 -19.93
C ASP A 31 14.39 -10.26 -19.70
N GLY A 32 13.11 -9.91 -19.85
CA GLY A 32 11.98 -10.81 -19.58
C GLY A 32 11.77 -11.13 -18.10
N LEU A 33 12.32 -10.32 -17.18
CA LEU A 33 12.21 -10.47 -15.73
C LEU A 33 10.95 -9.77 -15.19
N CYS A 34 9.78 -10.18 -15.69
CA CYS A 34 8.50 -9.61 -15.30
C CYS A 34 7.72 -10.60 -14.42
N PRO A 35 7.16 -10.18 -13.28
CA PRO A 35 6.37 -11.07 -12.45
C PRO A 35 5.03 -11.37 -13.11
N VAL A 36 4.53 -12.57 -12.88
CA VAL A 36 3.11 -12.88 -13.08
C VAL A 36 2.36 -12.48 -11.82
N VAL A 37 1.19 -11.85 -11.97
CA VAL A 37 0.39 -11.35 -10.85
C VAL A 37 -1.00 -11.98 -10.88
N GLN A 38 -1.41 -12.53 -9.73
CA GLN A 38 -2.77 -12.96 -9.45
C GLN A 38 -3.35 -12.07 -8.34
N SER A 39 -4.56 -11.56 -8.53
CA SER A 39 -5.24 -10.70 -7.55
C SER A 39 -6.44 -11.40 -6.91
N PHE A 40 -6.77 -11.00 -5.69
CA PHE A 40 -7.88 -11.52 -4.89
C PHE A 40 -8.63 -10.33 -4.30
N PHE A 41 -9.88 -10.14 -4.70
CA PHE A 41 -10.69 -9.01 -4.28
C PHE A 41 -11.58 -9.39 -3.10
N ASP A 42 -11.42 -8.69 -1.98
CA ASP A 42 -12.35 -8.77 -0.86
C ASP A 42 -13.50 -7.79 -1.05
N ARG A 43 -14.73 -8.29 -1.00
CA ARG A 43 -15.94 -7.48 -1.19
C ARG A 43 -16.32 -6.67 0.03
N GLN A 44 -15.87 -7.07 1.22
CA GLN A 44 -16.23 -6.39 2.45
C GLN A 44 -15.45 -5.08 2.58
N THR A 45 -14.14 -5.11 2.37
CA THR A 45 -13.25 -3.94 2.53
C THR A 45 -12.89 -3.28 1.21
N HIS A 46 -13.23 -3.91 0.07
CA HIS A 46 -12.82 -3.49 -1.28
C HIS A 46 -11.31 -3.60 -1.52
N THR A 47 -10.59 -4.30 -0.63
CA THR A 47 -9.16 -4.54 -0.74
C THR A 47 -8.87 -5.55 -1.84
N VAL A 48 -7.76 -5.33 -2.55
CA VAL A 48 -7.23 -6.24 -3.55
C VAL A 48 -5.88 -6.73 -3.06
N SER A 49 -5.86 -7.96 -2.55
CA SER A 49 -4.60 -8.64 -2.23
C SER A 49 -3.97 -9.19 -3.51
N HIS A 50 -2.64 -9.22 -3.57
CA HIS A 50 -1.92 -9.72 -4.75
C HIS A 50 -0.95 -10.85 -4.40
N VAL A 51 -0.76 -11.76 -5.34
CA VAL A 51 0.37 -12.68 -5.40
C VAL A 51 1.17 -12.35 -6.65
N ALA A 52 2.37 -11.81 -6.47
CA ALA A 52 3.35 -11.63 -7.53
C ALA A 52 4.35 -12.78 -7.48
N PHE A 53 4.69 -13.40 -8.60
CA PHE A 53 5.68 -14.49 -8.61
C PHE A 53 6.57 -14.47 -9.85
N ASP A 54 7.80 -14.96 -9.63
CA ASP A 54 8.76 -15.25 -10.69
C ASP A 54 8.36 -16.56 -11.39
N PRO A 55 7.98 -16.54 -12.69
CA PRO A 55 7.52 -17.72 -13.39
C PRO A 55 8.60 -18.80 -13.52
N ASP A 56 9.88 -18.43 -13.49
CA ASP A 56 11.02 -19.35 -13.61
C ASP A 56 11.33 -20.03 -12.26
N SER A 57 11.57 -19.23 -11.21
CA SER A 57 12.00 -19.75 -9.90
C SER A 57 10.87 -20.19 -8.99
N LYS A 58 9.61 -19.82 -9.31
CA LYS A 58 8.41 -20.01 -8.48
C LYS A 58 8.46 -19.32 -7.12
N GLN A 59 9.40 -18.39 -6.90
CA GLN A 59 9.40 -17.52 -5.74
C GLN A 59 8.26 -16.50 -5.84
N ALA A 60 7.52 -16.32 -4.76
CA ALA A 60 6.33 -15.48 -4.70
C ALA A 60 6.37 -14.46 -3.56
N ALA A 61 5.69 -13.34 -3.77
CA ALA A 61 5.36 -12.35 -2.75
C ALA A 61 3.83 -12.29 -2.63
N VAL A 62 3.32 -12.33 -1.39
CA VAL A 62 1.92 -12.01 -1.08
C VAL A 62 1.89 -10.57 -0.57
N ILE A 63 1.01 -9.75 -1.13
CA ILE A 63 0.94 -8.31 -0.86
C ILE A 63 -0.46 -7.97 -0.33
N ASP A 64 -0.53 -7.24 0.78
CA ASP A 64 -1.75 -6.70 1.41
C ASP A 64 -2.84 -7.76 1.64
N CYS A 65 -2.50 -8.85 2.33
CA CYS A 65 -3.43 -9.96 2.56
C CYS A 65 -4.42 -9.69 3.69
N VAL A 66 -5.71 -9.98 3.45
CA VAL A 66 -6.82 -9.67 4.37
C VAL A 66 -7.13 -10.81 5.36
N LEU A 67 -7.23 -10.46 6.64
CA LEU A 67 -7.88 -11.25 7.70
C LEU A 67 -9.31 -10.73 7.85
N ASP A 68 -10.30 -11.58 7.58
CA ASP A 68 -11.70 -11.17 7.67
C ASP A 68 -12.04 -10.81 9.12
N TYR A 69 -12.81 -9.73 9.30
CA TYR A 69 -13.21 -9.26 10.62
C TYR A 69 -14.66 -8.77 10.61
N ASP A 70 -15.47 -9.32 11.52
CA ASP A 70 -16.82 -8.83 11.81
C ASP A 70 -16.77 -7.95 13.06
N ALA A 71 -16.85 -6.63 12.87
CA ALA A 71 -16.81 -5.65 13.94
C ALA A 71 -17.97 -5.78 14.94
N ALA A 72 -19.13 -6.30 14.52
CA ALA A 72 -20.28 -6.43 15.40
C ALA A 72 -20.11 -7.56 16.42
N SER A 73 -19.42 -8.65 16.03
CA SER A 73 -19.21 -9.82 16.89
C SER A 73 -17.77 -9.98 17.41
N GLY A 74 -16.84 -9.18 16.90
CA GLY A 74 -15.41 -9.29 17.20
C GLY A 74 -14.76 -10.58 16.68
N ARG A 75 -15.38 -11.24 15.69
CA ARG A 75 -14.89 -12.51 15.14
C ARG A 75 -13.97 -12.28 13.97
N THR A 76 -12.89 -13.06 13.93
CA THR A 76 -12.02 -13.17 12.76
C THR A 76 -12.30 -14.44 11.98
N SER A 77 -12.11 -14.42 10.66
CA SER A 77 -12.01 -15.61 9.83
C SER A 77 -10.90 -15.47 8.79
N THR A 78 -10.55 -16.58 8.14
CA THR A 78 -9.41 -16.68 7.23
C THR A 78 -9.84 -17.01 5.80
N GLY A 79 -11.07 -16.68 5.41
CA GLY A 79 -11.63 -17.00 4.10
C GLY A 79 -10.79 -16.39 2.96
N ASN A 80 -10.59 -15.07 2.99
CA ASN A 80 -9.77 -14.37 1.99
C ASN A 80 -8.32 -14.89 1.98
N ALA A 81 -7.68 -14.98 3.15
CA ALA A 81 -6.32 -15.49 3.27
C ALA A 81 -6.16 -16.96 2.82
N ALA A 82 -7.16 -17.81 3.09
CA ALA A 82 -7.12 -19.22 2.69
C ALA A 82 -7.20 -19.39 1.17
N MET A 83 -7.94 -18.53 0.47
CA MET A 83 -7.98 -18.53 -1.00
C MET A 83 -6.59 -18.27 -1.60
N ILE A 84 -5.86 -17.31 -1.03
CA ILE A 84 -4.46 -17.02 -1.42
C ILE A 84 -3.58 -18.24 -1.15
N VAL A 85 -3.64 -18.80 0.07
CA VAL A 85 -2.81 -19.95 0.47
C VAL A 85 -3.04 -21.16 -0.41
N GLU A 86 -4.30 -21.48 -0.70
CA GLU A 86 -4.65 -22.60 -1.57
C GLU A 86 -4.14 -22.38 -2.99
N TRP A 87 -4.33 -21.17 -3.54
CA TRP A 87 -3.86 -20.85 -4.89
C TRP A 87 -2.33 -20.93 -5.00
N VAL A 88 -1.59 -20.41 -4.01
CA VAL A 88 -0.12 -20.52 -3.95
C VAL A 88 0.32 -21.98 -3.96
N ARG A 89 -0.31 -22.84 -3.15
CA ARG A 89 0.00 -24.28 -3.07
C ARG A 89 -0.31 -25.00 -4.37
N GLN A 90 -1.48 -24.75 -4.97
CA GLN A 90 -1.88 -25.35 -6.25
C GLN A 90 -0.92 -25.00 -7.40
N ASN A 91 -0.31 -23.82 -7.35
CA ASN A 91 0.64 -23.36 -8.36
C ASN A 91 2.11 -23.72 -8.02
N GLY A 92 2.36 -24.45 -6.94
CA GLY A 92 3.70 -24.90 -6.54
C GLY A 92 4.65 -23.74 -6.22
N LEU A 93 4.12 -22.64 -5.69
CA LEU A 93 4.88 -21.43 -5.38
C LEU A 93 5.50 -21.49 -3.99
N SER A 94 6.64 -20.81 -3.81
CA SER A 94 7.33 -20.66 -2.52
C SER A 94 7.32 -19.19 -2.13
N VAL A 95 6.70 -18.86 -0.99
CA VAL A 95 6.58 -17.45 -0.56
C VAL A 95 7.88 -16.98 0.08
N GLN A 96 8.51 -16.00 -0.56
CA GLN A 96 9.69 -15.31 -0.08
C GLN A 96 9.31 -14.10 0.79
N TRP A 97 8.29 -13.35 0.37
CA TRP A 97 7.89 -12.08 1.00
C TRP A 97 6.39 -12.05 1.32
N LEU A 98 6.08 -11.51 2.48
CA LEU A 98 4.76 -10.98 2.81
C LEU A 98 4.94 -9.47 2.89
N ILE A 99 4.25 -8.71 2.05
CA ILE A 99 4.48 -7.28 1.89
C ILE A 99 3.24 -6.53 2.33
N GLU A 100 3.44 -5.52 3.16
CA GLU A 100 2.42 -4.50 3.46
C GLU A 100 2.85 -3.19 2.80
N THR A 101 2.00 -2.64 1.93
CA THR A 101 2.22 -1.33 1.30
C THR A 101 2.20 -0.21 2.33
N HIS A 102 1.36 -0.33 3.35
CA HIS A 102 1.20 0.61 4.46
C HIS A 102 0.52 -0.05 5.66
N VAL A 103 0.26 0.72 6.72
CA VAL A 103 -0.61 0.27 7.82
C VAL A 103 -2.06 0.53 7.43
N HIS A 104 -2.75 -0.52 6.99
CA HIS A 104 -4.13 -0.43 6.53
C HIS A 104 -5.07 -0.01 7.66
N ALA A 105 -6.03 0.85 7.32
CA ALA A 105 -7.08 1.31 8.25
C ALA A 105 -8.44 0.66 7.95
N ASP A 106 -8.61 0.03 6.80
CA ASP A 106 -9.87 -0.51 6.30
C ASP A 106 -9.98 -2.04 6.52
N HIS A 107 -8.88 -2.75 6.76
CA HIS A 107 -8.87 -4.19 7.01
C HIS A 107 -7.74 -4.63 7.96
N LEU A 108 -7.89 -5.82 8.57
CA LEU A 108 -6.82 -6.45 9.36
C LEU A 108 -5.91 -7.25 8.44
N SER A 109 -4.59 -7.16 8.62
CA SER A 109 -3.63 -7.98 7.89
C SER A 109 -3.66 -9.44 8.36
N ALA A 110 -3.72 -10.38 7.41
CA ALA A 110 -3.56 -11.81 7.62
C ALA A 110 -2.10 -12.29 7.62
N ALA A 111 -1.13 -11.39 7.54
CA ALA A 111 0.27 -11.75 7.33
C ALA A 111 0.80 -12.80 8.33
N PRO A 112 0.53 -12.73 9.65
CA PRO A 112 0.97 -13.77 10.58
C PRO A 112 0.35 -15.15 10.31
N TRP A 113 -0.91 -15.19 9.90
CA TRP A 113 -1.59 -16.45 9.58
C TRP A 113 -1.05 -17.03 8.27
N VAL A 114 -0.90 -16.21 7.23
CA VAL A 114 -0.29 -16.62 5.95
C VAL A 114 1.15 -17.10 6.15
N HIS A 115 1.92 -16.39 6.98
CA HIS A 115 3.27 -16.81 7.38
C HIS A 115 3.29 -18.21 8.00
N GLY A 116 2.37 -18.50 8.91
CA GLY A 116 2.24 -19.84 9.51
C GLY A 116 1.89 -20.94 8.50
N GLN A 117 1.28 -20.59 7.36
CA GLN A 117 0.89 -21.54 6.32
C GLN A 117 1.93 -21.74 5.21
N LEU A 118 2.71 -20.70 4.90
CA LEU A 118 3.55 -20.62 3.70
C LEU A 118 5.00 -20.17 3.96
N GLY A 119 5.30 -19.67 5.15
CA GLY A 119 6.58 -19.03 5.47
C GLY A 119 6.67 -17.59 4.92
N GLY A 120 7.84 -17.22 4.40
CA GLY A 120 8.11 -15.87 3.91
C GLY A 120 8.43 -14.86 5.02
N THR A 121 9.09 -13.77 4.64
CA THR A 121 9.47 -12.69 5.55
C THR A 121 8.50 -11.52 5.42
N LEU A 122 7.89 -11.11 6.54
CA LEU A 122 7.02 -9.93 6.57
C LEU A 122 7.84 -8.64 6.45
N MET A 123 7.49 -7.81 5.46
CA MET A 123 8.17 -6.59 5.08
C MET A 123 7.21 -5.40 5.08
N ILE A 124 7.66 -4.27 5.61
CA ILE A 124 6.95 -2.98 5.58
C ILE A 124 7.94 -1.82 5.51
N GLY A 125 7.48 -0.63 5.12
CA GLY A 125 8.28 0.59 5.12
C GLY A 125 8.85 0.94 6.50
N GLU A 126 10.09 1.43 6.55
CA GLU A 126 10.79 1.73 7.80
C GLU A 126 10.13 2.84 8.66
N HIS A 127 9.28 3.65 8.04
CA HIS A 127 8.47 4.69 8.67
C HIS A 127 7.26 4.14 9.44
N ILE A 128 7.06 2.82 9.48
CA ILE A 128 6.14 2.15 10.43
C ILE A 128 6.35 2.62 11.86
N ARG A 129 7.59 2.98 12.23
CA ARG A 129 7.93 3.50 13.56
C ARG A 129 7.16 4.78 13.89
N THR A 130 6.92 5.65 12.92
CA THR A 130 6.10 6.85 13.11
C THR A 130 4.66 6.46 13.45
N VAL A 131 4.09 5.52 12.70
CA VAL A 131 2.73 5.02 12.93
C VAL A 131 2.62 4.32 14.30
N GLN A 132 3.59 3.49 14.66
CA GLN A 132 3.63 2.81 15.97
C GLN A 132 3.75 3.79 17.14
N ASN A 133 4.48 4.89 16.98
CA ASN A 133 4.54 5.93 18.00
C ASN A 133 3.20 6.63 18.16
N THR A 134 2.62 7.12 17.06
CA THR A 134 1.33 7.82 17.08
C THR A 134 0.20 6.95 17.62
N PHE A 135 0.03 5.75 17.07
CA PHE A 135 -1.08 4.88 17.45
C PHE A 135 -0.82 4.11 18.74
N GLY A 136 0.44 3.88 19.11
CA GLY A 136 0.80 3.41 20.44
C GLY A 136 0.27 4.35 21.52
N ASP A 137 0.34 5.67 21.32
CA ASP A 137 -0.21 6.64 22.26
C ASP A 137 -1.75 6.68 22.21
N ILE A 138 -2.35 6.70 21.02
CA ILE A 138 -3.82 6.70 20.84
C ILE A 138 -4.48 5.49 21.50
N PHE A 139 -3.91 4.30 21.30
CA PHE A 139 -4.43 3.07 21.90
C PHE A 139 -3.91 2.83 23.32
N ASN A 140 -3.15 3.77 23.90
CA ASN A 140 -2.55 3.65 25.24
C ASN A 140 -1.81 2.30 25.42
N GLU A 141 -0.91 2.02 24.49
CA GLU A 141 0.00 0.89 24.55
C GLU A 141 1.20 1.24 25.42
N GLY A 142 1.40 0.44 26.47
CA GLY A 142 2.55 0.59 27.35
C GLY A 142 3.84 0.03 26.76
N ASP A 143 4.88 0.00 27.58
CA ASP A 143 6.26 -0.37 27.18
C ASP A 143 6.40 -1.80 26.63
N SER A 144 5.40 -2.67 26.83
CA SER A 144 5.38 -4.02 26.26
C SER A 144 5.16 -4.03 24.74
N PHE A 145 4.63 -2.96 24.16
CA PHE A 145 4.53 -2.79 22.72
C PHE A 145 5.74 -2.04 22.19
N ALA A 146 6.63 -2.76 21.51
CA ALA A 146 7.79 -2.15 20.86
C ALA A 146 7.35 -1.19 19.74
N ARG A 147 7.99 -0.03 19.65
CA ARG A 147 7.70 1.02 18.65
C ARG A 147 8.85 1.22 17.66
N ASP A 148 9.65 0.18 17.46
CA ASP A 148 10.86 0.16 16.66
C ASP A 148 10.72 -0.66 15.35
N GLY A 149 9.51 -1.18 15.08
CA GLY A 149 9.18 -2.02 13.93
C GLY A 149 9.68 -3.46 14.03
N SER A 150 10.21 -3.91 15.18
CA SER A 150 10.73 -5.28 15.39
C SER A 150 9.69 -6.40 15.20
N GLN A 151 8.41 -6.05 15.12
CA GLN A 151 7.31 -6.95 14.76
C GLN A 151 7.39 -7.45 13.31
N PHE A 152 8.10 -6.73 12.45
CA PHE A 152 8.26 -7.02 11.04
C PHE A 152 9.63 -7.66 10.81
N GLY A 153 9.68 -8.67 9.93
CA GLY A 153 10.93 -9.39 9.63
C GLY A 153 11.92 -8.55 8.82
N ARG A 154 11.43 -7.56 8.07
CA ARG A 154 12.25 -6.58 7.36
C ARG A 154 11.57 -5.21 7.34
N LEU A 155 12.35 -4.19 7.68
CA LEU A 155 12.00 -2.80 7.44
C LEU A 155 12.78 -2.33 6.20
N ILE A 156 12.12 -1.63 5.29
CA ILE A 156 12.69 -1.24 4.00
C ILE A 156 12.55 0.25 3.75
N GLY A 157 13.62 0.90 3.26
CA GLY A 157 13.68 2.34 3.02
C GLY A 157 13.38 2.75 1.57
N ASP A 158 13.45 4.05 1.29
CA ASP A 158 13.34 4.59 -0.07
C ASP A 158 14.53 4.16 -0.95
N GLY A 159 14.23 3.61 -2.13
CA GLY A 159 15.23 3.15 -3.09
C GLY A 159 16.00 1.88 -2.69
N GLU A 160 15.64 1.24 -1.58
CA GLU A 160 16.30 0.02 -1.14
C GLU A 160 15.94 -1.16 -2.06
N GLY A 161 16.96 -1.93 -2.44
CA GLY A 161 16.81 -3.08 -3.31
C GLY A 161 16.44 -4.37 -2.58
N PHE A 162 15.68 -5.22 -3.26
CA PHE A 162 15.47 -6.62 -2.91
C PHE A 162 15.28 -7.45 -4.19
N ALA A 163 14.94 -8.72 -4.05
CA ALA A 163 14.66 -9.58 -5.19
C ALA A 163 13.48 -10.50 -4.89
N LEU A 164 12.74 -10.85 -5.95
CA LEU A 164 11.75 -11.90 -5.94
C LEU A 164 12.23 -13.02 -6.87
N GLY A 165 12.84 -14.06 -6.31
CA GLY A 165 13.58 -15.03 -7.11
C GLY A 165 14.68 -14.34 -7.92
N ARG A 166 14.57 -14.37 -9.25
CA ARG A 166 15.51 -13.71 -10.18
C ARG A 166 15.10 -12.29 -10.55
N ILE A 167 13.89 -11.87 -10.21
CA ILE A 167 13.35 -10.56 -10.60
C ILE A 167 13.91 -9.49 -9.66
N PRO A 168 14.59 -8.45 -10.18
CA PRO A 168 15.05 -7.34 -9.38
C PRO A 168 13.86 -6.54 -8.86
N ALA A 169 13.96 -6.09 -7.63
CA ALA A 169 12.92 -5.31 -6.99
C ALA A 169 13.51 -4.16 -6.17
N MET A 170 12.74 -3.09 -6.01
CA MET A 170 13.09 -1.97 -5.15
C MET A 170 11.84 -1.25 -4.67
N THR A 171 12.03 -0.31 -3.76
CA THR A 171 10.94 0.44 -3.14
C THR A 171 11.02 1.93 -3.43
N LEU A 172 9.86 2.59 -3.42
CA LEU A 172 9.74 4.04 -3.33
C LEU A 172 8.94 4.38 -2.08
N HIS A 173 9.45 5.30 -1.25
CA HIS A 173 8.63 5.94 -0.22
C HIS A 173 7.71 6.96 -0.88
N VAL A 174 6.40 6.77 -0.72
CA VAL A 174 5.35 7.55 -1.37
C VAL A 174 4.33 8.06 -0.36
N PRO A 175 4.75 8.76 0.70
CA PRO A 175 3.87 9.16 1.79
C PRO A 175 2.78 10.12 1.31
N GLY A 176 1.75 10.26 2.12
CA GLY A 176 0.74 11.30 1.97
C GLY A 176 -0.63 10.82 2.39
N HIS A 177 -0.99 9.59 2.06
CA HIS A 177 -2.16 8.94 2.65
C HIS A 177 -1.85 8.54 4.11
N THR A 178 -0.70 7.91 4.34
CA THR A 178 -0.04 7.78 5.64
C THR A 178 1.43 8.22 5.53
N PRO A 179 2.13 8.49 6.65
CA PRO A 179 3.55 8.80 6.60
C PRO A 179 4.44 7.60 6.22
N ALA A 180 3.89 6.39 6.17
CA ALA A 180 4.63 5.14 5.99
C ALA A 180 4.38 4.42 4.65
N ASP A 181 3.63 5.04 3.74
CA ASP A 181 3.26 4.40 2.47
C ASP A 181 4.47 4.11 1.58
N MET A 182 4.51 2.89 1.07
CA MET A 182 5.54 2.42 0.15
C MET A 182 4.92 1.91 -1.14
N ALA A 183 5.58 2.21 -2.26
CA ALA A 183 5.35 1.53 -3.52
C ALA A 183 6.45 0.48 -3.75
N PHE A 184 6.05 -0.74 -4.10
CA PHE A 184 6.96 -1.86 -4.36
C PHE A 184 7.06 -2.12 -5.86
N ILE A 185 8.26 -1.93 -6.41
CA ILE A 185 8.56 -2.18 -7.82
C ILE A 185 9.20 -3.55 -7.92
N ILE A 186 8.54 -4.49 -8.59
CA ILE A 186 9.02 -5.85 -8.85
C ILE A 186 9.10 -6.03 -10.36
N GLY A 187 10.30 -6.05 -10.92
CA GLY A 187 10.51 -6.05 -12.37
C GLY A 187 9.88 -4.81 -13.02
N ASN A 188 8.85 -5.03 -13.83
CA ASN A 188 8.08 -3.98 -14.53
C ASN A 188 6.77 -3.57 -13.84
N THR A 189 6.46 -4.18 -12.70
CA THR A 189 5.17 -4.05 -12.02
C THR A 189 5.33 -3.28 -10.72
N VAL A 190 4.41 -2.38 -10.42
CA VAL A 190 4.45 -1.50 -9.24
C VAL A 190 3.18 -1.68 -8.42
N PHE A 191 3.31 -2.08 -7.16
CA PHE A 191 2.22 -2.14 -6.19
C PHE A 191 2.26 -0.85 -5.39
N ILE A 192 1.21 -0.03 -5.49
CA ILE A 192 1.29 1.40 -5.09
C ILE A 192 0.56 1.74 -3.79
N GLY A 193 0.01 0.73 -3.10
CA GLY A 193 -0.81 0.95 -1.92
C GLY A 193 -1.97 1.90 -2.18
N ASP A 194 -2.36 2.66 -1.15
CA ASP A 194 -3.35 3.74 -1.24
C ASP A 194 -2.71 5.08 -1.59
N THR A 195 -2.06 5.13 -2.77
CA THR A 195 -1.58 6.39 -3.35
C THR A 195 -2.53 6.91 -4.44
N LEU A 196 -2.81 6.05 -5.43
CA LEU A 196 -3.76 6.30 -6.51
C LEU A 196 -4.81 5.18 -6.53
N PHE A 197 -6.00 5.50 -7.02
CA PHE A 197 -7.00 4.50 -7.41
C PHE A 197 -7.09 4.41 -8.94
N MET A 198 -8.06 3.67 -9.46
CA MET A 198 -8.34 3.66 -10.89
C MET A 198 -8.52 5.10 -11.38
N PRO A 199 -8.11 5.44 -12.63
CA PRO A 199 -8.18 6.81 -13.13
C PRO A 199 -9.57 7.45 -12.97
N ASP A 200 -10.63 6.65 -13.10
CA ASP A 200 -12.04 7.06 -12.97
C ASP A 200 -12.51 7.29 -11.52
N TYR A 201 -11.68 6.95 -10.53
CA TYR A 201 -11.97 7.10 -9.10
C TYR A 201 -11.03 8.11 -8.39
N GLY A 202 -9.80 8.28 -8.91
CA GLY A 202 -8.91 9.36 -8.48
C GLY A 202 -7.82 8.93 -7.50
N THR A 203 -7.84 9.49 -6.29
CA THR A 203 -6.77 9.37 -5.28
C THR A 203 -7.31 9.02 -3.90
N ALA A 204 -6.43 8.46 -3.06
CA ALA A 204 -6.69 8.22 -1.66
C ALA A 204 -6.93 9.52 -0.87
N ARG A 205 -7.55 9.38 0.31
CA ARG A 205 -7.68 10.43 1.33
C ARG A 205 -6.32 10.74 1.97
N ALA A 206 -6.16 11.93 2.54
CA ALA A 206 -4.90 12.38 3.14
C ALA A 206 -5.08 13.00 4.54
N ASP A 207 -6.12 12.59 5.27
CA ASP A 207 -6.54 13.13 6.57
C ASP A 207 -6.34 12.15 7.74
N PHE A 208 -5.71 11.00 7.51
CA PHE A 208 -5.23 10.15 8.61
C PHE A 208 -4.18 10.89 9.45
N PRO A 209 -3.93 10.48 10.72
CA PRO A 209 -2.84 11.03 11.51
C PRO A 209 -1.49 10.96 10.77
N GLY A 210 -0.97 12.12 10.38
CA GLY A 210 0.27 12.27 9.60
C GLY A 210 0.11 12.23 8.07
N GLY A 211 -1.13 12.09 7.57
CA GLY A 211 -1.46 12.33 6.18
C GLY A 211 -1.37 13.81 5.80
N ASP A 212 -1.05 14.07 4.53
CA ASP A 212 -0.91 15.42 4.00
C ASP A 212 -1.14 15.43 2.48
N ALA A 213 -2.13 16.19 2.02
CA ALA A 213 -2.51 16.24 0.60
C ALA A 213 -1.37 16.73 -0.30
N ARG A 214 -0.56 17.66 0.20
CA ARG A 214 0.58 18.21 -0.56
C ARG A 214 1.68 17.17 -0.73
N THR A 215 1.98 16.43 0.31
CA THR A 215 2.92 15.31 0.31
C THR A 215 2.41 14.21 -0.61
N LEU A 216 1.11 13.86 -0.54
CA LEU A 216 0.48 12.90 -1.45
C LEU A 216 0.64 13.32 -2.91
N TYR A 217 0.38 14.58 -3.25
CA TYR A 217 0.58 15.10 -4.61
C TYR A 217 2.02 14.88 -5.11
N ARG A 218 3.01 15.21 -4.28
CA ARG A 218 4.43 15.08 -4.63
C ARG A 218 4.83 13.62 -4.81
N SER A 219 4.35 12.73 -3.93
CA SER A 219 4.52 11.28 -4.05
C SER A 219 3.90 10.74 -5.33
N ILE A 220 2.70 11.19 -5.69
CA ILE A 220 2.04 10.85 -6.95
C ILE A 220 2.88 11.33 -8.14
N ARG A 221 3.34 12.59 -8.15
CA ARG A 221 4.15 13.11 -9.26
C ARG A 221 5.48 12.38 -9.41
N ARG A 222 6.09 11.99 -8.29
CA ARG A 222 7.28 11.14 -8.24
C ARG A 222 6.99 9.77 -8.85
N LEU A 223 5.92 9.09 -8.42
CA LEU A 223 5.48 7.79 -8.94
C LEU A 223 5.13 7.85 -10.44
N LEU A 224 4.45 8.90 -10.90
CA LEU A 224 4.07 9.09 -12.31
C LEU A 224 5.24 9.54 -13.20
N SER A 225 6.44 9.72 -12.63
CA SER A 225 7.68 9.91 -13.39
C SER A 225 8.32 8.58 -13.83
N LEU A 226 7.77 7.44 -13.40
CA LEU A 226 8.12 6.12 -13.93
C LEU A 226 7.77 5.98 -15.43
N PRO A 227 8.30 4.97 -16.14
CA PRO A 227 7.96 4.74 -17.54
C PRO A 227 6.45 4.65 -17.78
N ALA A 228 5.99 5.19 -18.91
CA ALA A 228 4.57 5.30 -19.24
C ALA A 228 3.82 3.96 -19.20
N GLU A 229 4.49 2.87 -19.62
CA GLU A 229 3.95 1.51 -19.67
C GLU A 229 4.11 0.73 -18.35
N SER A 230 4.63 1.36 -17.29
CA SER A 230 4.71 0.72 -15.97
C SER A 230 3.31 0.33 -15.50
N ARG A 231 3.16 -0.97 -15.19
CA ARG A 231 1.91 -1.55 -14.68
C ARG A 231 1.76 -1.18 -13.21
N LEU A 232 0.66 -0.52 -12.88
CA LEU A 232 0.33 -0.10 -11.52
C LEU A 232 -0.78 -1.00 -10.99
N PHE A 233 -0.52 -1.68 -9.88
CA PHE A 233 -1.48 -2.52 -9.15
C PHE A 233 -1.98 -1.78 -7.91
N LEU A 234 -3.30 -1.69 -7.81
CA LEU A 234 -4.00 -0.87 -6.82
C LEU A 234 -4.39 -1.70 -5.60
N CYS A 235 -4.35 -1.06 -4.42
CA CYS A 235 -4.72 -1.71 -3.16
C CYS A 235 -6.25 -1.83 -2.99
N HIS A 236 -7.02 -0.89 -3.57
CA HIS A 236 -8.48 -0.90 -3.47
C HIS A 236 -9.16 -0.57 -4.80
N ASP A 237 -10.39 -1.08 -4.95
CA ASP A 237 -11.31 -0.59 -5.95
C ASP A 237 -12.74 -0.49 -5.42
N TYR A 238 -13.19 0.75 -5.27
CA TYR A 238 -14.54 1.09 -4.81
C TYR A 238 -15.55 1.23 -5.95
N LYS A 239 -15.08 1.21 -7.22
CA LYS A 239 -15.87 1.30 -8.45
C LYS A 239 -16.79 2.54 -8.53
N PRO A 240 -16.57 3.48 -9.47
CA PRO A 240 -17.50 4.59 -9.64
C PRO A 240 -18.87 4.11 -10.17
N PRO A 241 -19.95 4.89 -9.99
CA PRO A 241 -21.31 4.47 -10.37
C PRO A 241 -21.51 4.06 -11.84
N HIS A 242 -20.64 4.55 -12.74
CA HIS A 242 -20.72 4.29 -14.17
C HIS A 242 -19.94 3.04 -14.63
N ARG A 243 -19.21 2.38 -13.72
CA ARG A 243 -18.47 1.14 -14.00
C ARG A 243 -19.17 -0.05 -13.33
N ASP A 244 -19.29 -1.16 -14.05
CA ASP A 244 -20.03 -2.36 -13.62
C ASP A 244 -19.14 -3.48 -13.06
N HIS A 245 -17.85 -3.48 -13.40
CA HIS A 245 -16.83 -4.44 -12.96
C HIS A 245 -15.78 -3.79 -12.04
N PHE A 246 -15.12 -4.61 -11.22
CA PHE A 246 -13.95 -4.16 -10.44
C PHE A 246 -12.67 -4.22 -11.28
N ALA A 247 -11.73 -3.33 -11.01
CA ALA A 247 -10.45 -3.21 -11.72
C ALA A 247 -9.35 -2.73 -10.76
N TRP A 248 -8.15 -3.28 -10.91
CA TRP A 248 -7.01 -3.04 -10.00
C TRP A 248 -5.67 -2.96 -10.73
N GLU A 249 -5.69 -2.86 -12.06
CA GLU A 249 -4.50 -2.72 -12.89
C GLU A 249 -4.70 -1.52 -13.83
N THR A 250 -3.72 -0.62 -13.85
CA THR A 250 -3.67 0.54 -14.74
C THR A 250 -2.21 0.82 -15.13
N THR A 251 -1.95 1.91 -15.85
CA THR A 251 -0.59 2.31 -16.22
C THR A 251 -0.29 3.74 -15.80
N VAL A 252 0.99 4.09 -15.72
CA VAL A 252 1.42 5.48 -15.52
C VAL A 252 0.83 6.39 -16.60
N ALA A 253 0.83 5.95 -17.86
CA ALA A 253 0.24 6.70 -18.98
C ALA A 253 -1.25 6.98 -18.74
N ALA A 254 -2.02 5.96 -18.36
CA ALA A 254 -3.46 6.09 -18.12
C ALA A 254 -3.75 7.03 -16.94
N GLN A 255 -2.97 6.95 -15.86
CA GLN A 255 -3.12 7.86 -14.72
C GLN A 255 -2.83 9.31 -15.11
N ARG A 256 -1.73 9.56 -15.82
CA ARG A 256 -1.34 10.89 -16.28
C ARG A 256 -2.37 11.51 -17.24
N ALA A 257 -2.99 10.68 -18.08
CA ALA A 257 -3.98 11.14 -19.05
C ALA A 257 -5.38 11.33 -18.46
N HIS A 258 -5.80 10.45 -17.54
CA HIS A 258 -7.22 10.26 -17.23
C HIS A 258 -7.57 10.27 -15.74
N ASN A 259 -6.60 10.36 -14.82
CA ASN A 259 -6.94 10.41 -13.40
C ASN A 259 -7.75 11.66 -13.07
N ILE A 260 -8.98 11.50 -12.60
CA ILE A 260 -9.92 12.61 -12.38
C ILE A 260 -9.47 13.62 -11.32
N HIS A 261 -8.50 13.26 -10.47
CA HIS A 261 -7.96 14.13 -9.42
C HIS A 261 -6.59 14.70 -9.76
N VAL A 262 -5.74 13.98 -10.50
CA VAL A 262 -4.29 14.29 -10.58
C VAL A 262 -3.66 14.00 -11.95
N HIS A 263 -4.45 14.00 -13.03
CA HIS A 263 -3.91 13.99 -14.38
C HIS A 263 -2.91 15.15 -14.62
N ASP A 264 -2.16 15.13 -15.72
CA ASP A 264 -1.07 16.08 -16.02
C ASP A 264 -1.50 17.56 -16.07
N GLY A 265 -2.80 17.84 -16.18
CA GLY A 265 -3.35 19.18 -16.21
C GLY A 265 -3.66 19.79 -14.84
N VAL A 266 -3.46 19.05 -13.75
CA VAL A 266 -3.76 19.49 -12.38
C VAL A 266 -2.47 19.93 -11.68
N ASP A 267 -2.41 21.16 -11.18
CA ASP A 267 -1.29 21.63 -10.37
C ASP A 267 -1.41 21.26 -8.88
N GLU A 268 -0.34 21.48 -8.10
CA GLU A 268 -0.28 21.10 -6.67
C GLU A 268 -1.37 21.80 -5.86
N GLU A 269 -1.60 23.10 -6.07
CA GLU A 269 -2.59 23.86 -5.30
C GLU A 269 -4.03 23.41 -5.61
N SER A 270 -4.35 23.16 -6.88
CA SER A 270 -5.65 22.65 -7.29
C SER A 270 -5.93 21.27 -6.71
N PHE A 271 -4.91 20.40 -6.69
CA PHE A 271 -5.02 19.08 -6.06
C PHE A 271 -5.25 19.20 -4.54
N VAL A 272 -4.44 19.98 -3.85
CA VAL A 272 -4.53 20.14 -2.38
C VAL A 272 -5.90 20.68 -1.99
N ALA A 273 -6.36 21.76 -2.65
CA ALA A 273 -7.66 22.34 -2.37
C ALA A 273 -8.82 21.34 -2.60
N MET A 274 -8.76 20.57 -3.69
CA MET A 274 -9.75 19.52 -3.97
C MET A 274 -9.70 18.41 -2.92
N ARG A 275 -8.50 17.94 -2.58
CA ARG A 275 -8.29 16.80 -1.68
C ARG A 275 -8.73 17.11 -0.27
N GLU A 276 -8.34 18.26 0.28
CA GLU A 276 -8.73 18.71 1.61
C GLU A 276 -10.24 18.95 1.71
N ALA A 277 -10.84 19.59 0.69
CA ALA A 277 -12.29 19.79 0.64
C ALA A 277 -13.06 18.45 0.59
N ARG A 278 -12.53 17.45 -0.12
CA ARG A 278 -13.11 16.12 -0.20
C ARG A 278 -12.96 15.36 1.12
N ASP A 279 -11.78 15.39 1.74
CA ASP A 279 -11.51 14.69 2.99
C ASP A 279 -12.41 15.19 4.12
N ALA A 280 -12.68 16.49 4.18
CA ALA A 280 -13.63 17.08 5.14
C ALA A 280 -15.09 16.56 5.02
N THR A 281 -15.42 15.82 3.96
CA THR A 281 -16.75 15.23 3.73
C THR A 281 -16.81 13.72 3.97
N LEU A 282 -15.67 13.08 4.26
CA LEU A 282 -15.58 11.64 4.41
C LEU A 282 -15.69 11.24 5.88
N ASP A 283 -16.53 10.25 6.16
CA ASP A 283 -16.51 9.56 7.45
C ASP A 283 -15.20 8.75 7.61
N LEU A 284 -14.86 8.40 8.85
CA LEU A 284 -13.77 7.47 9.12
C LEU A 284 -14.09 6.09 8.54
N PRO A 285 -13.09 5.30 8.08
CA PRO A 285 -13.32 3.92 7.68
C PRO A 285 -13.92 3.09 8.82
N ASP A 286 -14.90 2.24 8.49
CA ASP A 286 -15.62 1.41 9.48
C ASP A 286 -14.69 0.57 10.37
N LEU A 287 -13.55 0.13 9.83
CA LEU A 287 -12.59 -0.72 10.52
C LEU A 287 -11.33 0.00 10.98
N ILE A 288 -11.28 1.34 11.00
CA ILE A 288 -10.06 2.10 11.38
C ILE A 288 -9.50 1.68 12.74
N ILE A 289 -10.38 1.60 13.74
CA ILE A 289 -9.99 1.25 15.11
C ILE A 289 -9.44 -0.18 15.20
N PRO A 290 -10.17 -1.23 14.76
CA PRO A 290 -9.66 -2.60 14.86
C PRO A 290 -8.44 -2.84 13.94
N SER A 291 -8.41 -2.26 12.74
CA SER A 291 -7.34 -2.48 11.76
C SER A 291 -6.02 -1.91 12.23
N VAL A 292 -5.96 -0.61 12.54
CA VAL A 292 -4.67 0.06 12.82
C VAL A 292 -3.98 -0.56 14.03
N GLN A 293 -4.72 -0.89 15.09
CA GLN A 293 -4.10 -1.50 16.28
C GLN A 293 -3.54 -2.91 15.99
N VAL A 294 -4.16 -3.69 15.10
CA VAL A 294 -3.65 -5.01 14.71
C VAL A 294 -2.47 -4.85 13.73
N ASN A 295 -2.60 -3.96 12.77
CA ASN A 295 -1.63 -3.79 11.68
C ASN A 295 -0.33 -3.14 12.14
N MET A 296 -0.37 -2.23 13.13
CA MET A 296 0.84 -1.68 13.75
C MET A 296 1.68 -2.75 14.49
N ARG A 297 1.13 -3.95 14.71
CA ARG A 297 1.80 -5.13 15.28
C ARG A 297 2.19 -6.17 14.23
N GLY A 298 2.19 -5.80 12.95
CA GLY A 298 2.42 -6.71 11.83
C GLY A 298 1.33 -7.78 11.71
N GLY A 299 0.06 -7.40 11.90
CA GLY A 299 -1.11 -8.28 11.80
C GLY A 299 -1.38 -9.13 13.05
N ARG A 300 -0.56 -9.00 14.12
CA ARG A 300 -0.76 -9.77 15.36
C ARG A 300 -1.84 -9.12 16.22
N LEU A 301 -2.80 -9.93 16.68
CA LEU A 301 -3.77 -9.49 17.69
C LEU A 301 -3.06 -9.12 19.00
N PRO A 302 -3.61 -8.19 19.81
CA PRO A 302 -3.10 -7.89 21.14
C PRO A 302 -2.94 -9.15 22.00
N GLU A 303 -1.98 -9.14 22.92
CA GLU A 303 -1.80 -10.24 23.87
C GLU A 303 -3.07 -10.49 24.70
N PRO A 304 -3.36 -11.75 25.07
CA PRO A 304 -4.54 -12.05 25.87
C PRO A 304 -4.39 -11.47 27.27
N GLU A 305 -5.50 -10.99 27.83
CA GLU A 305 -5.56 -10.63 29.24
C GLU A 305 -5.54 -11.88 30.14
N LYS A 306 -5.61 -11.68 31.47
CA LYS A 306 -5.54 -12.76 32.48
C LYS A 306 -6.62 -13.84 32.30
N ASN A 307 -7.73 -13.53 31.63
CA ASN A 307 -8.81 -14.46 31.33
C ASN A 307 -8.59 -15.26 30.03
N GLY A 308 -7.45 -15.10 29.37
CA GLY A 308 -7.12 -15.77 28.11
C GLY A 308 -7.78 -15.17 26.86
N VAL A 309 -8.53 -14.07 27.00
CA VAL A 309 -9.23 -13.40 25.90
C VAL A 309 -8.41 -12.21 25.41
N ARG A 310 -8.37 -12.01 24.09
CA ARG A 310 -7.74 -10.85 23.46
C ARG A 310 -8.81 -9.76 23.25
N TYR A 311 -8.47 -8.51 23.53
CA TYR A 311 -9.39 -7.39 23.41
C TYR A 311 -8.82 -6.33 22.48
N LEU A 312 -9.68 -5.80 21.61
CA LEU A 312 -9.39 -4.58 20.87
C LEU A 312 -9.85 -3.39 21.70
N LYS A 313 -9.06 -2.32 21.71
CA LYS A 313 -9.35 -1.09 22.46
C LYS A 313 -10.00 -0.07 21.54
N VAL A 314 -11.10 0.52 22.02
CA VAL A 314 -11.81 1.61 21.35
C VAL A 314 -11.60 2.89 22.16
N PRO A 315 -10.77 3.84 21.70
CA PRO A 315 -10.62 5.11 22.40
C PRO A 315 -11.90 5.94 22.25
N VAL A 316 -12.39 6.50 23.34
CA VAL A 316 -13.65 7.25 23.37
C VAL A 316 -13.37 8.74 23.18
N ASN A 317 -13.97 9.35 22.16
CA ASN A 317 -13.85 10.78 21.83
C ASN A 317 -12.40 11.27 21.61
N LEU A 318 -11.56 10.45 20.97
CA LEU A 318 -10.15 10.77 20.75
C LEU A 318 -9.76 10.91 19.26
N LEU A 319 -10.35 10.08 18.39
CA LEU A 319 -10.02 10.03 16.96
C LEU A 319 -11.01 10.83 16.12
#